data_AF-A0A1A8GX87-F1
#
_entry.id   AF-A0A1A8GX87-F1
#
_cell.length_a   1.000
_cell.length_b   1.000
_cell.length_c   1.000
_cell.angle_alpha   90.00
_cell.angle_beta   90.00
_cell.angle_gamma   90.00
#
_symmetry.space_group_name_H-M   'P 1'
#
loop_
_entity.id
_entity.type
_entity.pdbx_description
1 polymer ?
#
loop_
_entity_poly.entity_id
_entity_poly.type
_entity_poly.pdbx_seq_one_letter_code
_entity_poly.pdbx_strand_id
1 'polypeptide(L)'
;KHGLLKTHNLSYQDSESLQAVFDKDNYANVFRAHPRLLVDTVVHFPLSVEEVTVTVSDERMWVRNHVEDEAERSRAMLTELCLASDEFDHFAVKAHHSITFCLKELRGLLAFAES
;
A
#
# COMPACT_ATOMS: atom_id res chain seq x y z
N LYS A 1 40.24 15.97 -2.19
CA LYS A 1 39.41 14.93 -2.85
C LYS A 1 39.90 13.56 -2.38
N HIS A 2 39.17 12.91 -1.47
CA HIS A 2 39.56 11.61 -0.92
C HIS A 2 39.19 10.51 -1.94
N GLY A 3 40.20 9.92 -2.60
CA GLY A 3 40.06 8.93 -3.67
C GLY A 3 39.59 7.56 -3.19
N LEU A 4 38.39 7.50 -2.60
CA LEU A 4 37.82 6.28 -2.04
C LEU A 4 37.16 5.46 -3.16
N LEU A 5 37.74 4.29 -3.46
CA LEU A 5 37.17 3.29 -4.35
C LEU A 5 36.67 2.11 -3.51
N LYS A 6 35.39 1.73 -3.69
CA LYS A 6 34.78 0.58 -3.02
C LYS A 6 34.26 -0.41 -4.07
N THR A 7 34.87 -1.58 -4.14
CA THR A 7 34.50 -2.66 -5.08
C THR A 7 33.75 -3.76 -4.32
N HIS A 8 32.60 -4.18 -4.84
CA HIS A 8 31.77 -5.26 -4.28
C HIS A 8 31.66 -6.39 -5.31
N ASN A 9 32.21 -7.57 -4.99
CA ASN A 9 32.09 -8.77 -5.81
C ASN A 9 31.02 -9.67 -5.18
N LEU A 10 29.81 -9.66 -5.75
CA LEU A 10 28.70 -10.47 -5.28
C LEU A 10 28.62 -11.75 -6.12
N SER A 11 28.65 -12.90 -5.47
CA SER A 11 28.36 -14.18 -6.12
C SER A 11 26.87 -14.30 -6.40
N TYR A 12 26.51 -14.92 -7.52
CA TYR A 12 25.13 -15.20 -7.89
C TYR A 12 24.99 -16.64 -8.38
N GLN A 13 23.75 -17.13 -8.47
CA GLN A 13 23.40 -18.44 -9.02
C GLN A 13 22.53 -18.23 -10.25
N ASP A 14 22.63 -19.15 -11.22
CA ASP A 14 21.72 -19.17 -12.35
C ASP A 14 20.30 -19.52 -11.87
N SER A 15 19.31 -18.75 -12.30
CA SER A 15 17.91 -18.96 -11.94
C SER A 15 16.99 -18.70 -13.13
N GLU A 16 15.78 -19.23 -13.05
CA GLU A 16 14.70 -18.85 -13.97
C GLU A 16 14.18 -17.43 -13.68
N SER A 17 13.46 -16.86 -14.66
CA SER A 17 12.84 -15.55 -14.50
C SER A 17 11.64 -15.65 -13.55
N LEU A 18 11.66 -14.87 -12.47
CA LEU A 18 10.49 -14.70 -11.61
C LEU A 18 9.49 -13.78 -12.31
N GLN A 19 8.38 -14.34 -12.77
CA GLN A 19 7.31 -13.60 -13.45
C GLN A 19 5.99 -13.79 -12.72
N ALA A 20 5.20 -12.72 -12.64
CA ALA A 20 3.83 -12.75 -12.14
C ALA A 20 2.87 -12.36 -13.27
N VAL A 21 1.71 -13.00 -13.32
CA VAL A 21 0.66 -12.68 -14.30
C VAL A 21 -0.30 -11.69 -13.66
N PHE A 22 -0.38 -10.48 -14.23
CA PHE A 22 -1.33 -9.45 -13.82
C PHE A 22 -1.73 -8.62 -15.04
N ASP A 23 -3.03 -8.37 -15.18
CA ASP A 23 -3.60 -7.60 -16.29
C ASP A 23 -3.62 -6.12 -15.94
N LYS A 24 -2.77 -5.34 -16.61
CA LYS A 24 -2.64 -3.89 -16.36
C LYS A 24 -3.71 -3.05 -17.04
N ASP A 25 -4.39 -3.61 -18.04
CA ASP A 25 -5.33 -2.89 -18.88
C ASP A 25 -6.77 -3.07 -18.38
N ASN A 26 -7.00 -4.04 -17.50
CA ASN A 26 -8.32 -4.41 -17.01
C ASN A 26 -8.55 -4.17 -15.51
N TYR A 27 -7.95 -3.10 -14.94
CA TYR A 27 -8.28 -2.70 -13.58
C TYR A 27 -9.66 -2.03 -13.53
N ALA A 28 -10.49 -2.46 -12.58
CA ALA A 28 -11.76 -1.80 -12.29
C ALA A 28 -11.54 -0.40 -11.69
N ASN A 29 -10.60 -0.27 -10.76
CA ASN A 29 -10.32 0.98 -10.07
C ASN A 29 -8.86 1.39 -10.25
N VAL A 30 -8.61 2.68 -10.45
CA VAL A 30 -7.26 3.23 -10.64
C VAL A 30 -7.12 4.51 -9.80
N PHE A 31 -6.10 4.53 -8.95
CA PHE A 31 -5.77 5.67 -8.09
C PHE A 31 -4.34 6.11 -8.36
N ARG A 32 -4.12 7.41 -8.47
CA ARG A 32 -2.78 8.02 -8.50
C ARG A 32 -2.78 9.21 -7.55
N ALA A 33 -1.75 9.28 -6.73
CA ALA A 33 -1.55 10.38 -5.80
C ALA A 33 -0.05 10.59 -5.58
N HIS A 34 0.28 11.76 -5.04
CA HIS A 34 1.59 11.98 -4.46
C HIS A 34 1.87 10.94 -3.37
N PRO A 35 3.01 10.22 -3.37
CA PRO A 35 3.29 9.14 -2.42
C PRO A 35 3.08 9.54 -0.96
N ARG A 36 3.43 10.79 -0.63
CA ARG A 36 3.22 11.40 0.68
C ARG A 36 1.78 11.29 1.22
N LEU A 37 0.75 11.39 0.36
CA LEU A 37 -0.65 11.20 0.81
C LEU A 37 -0.83 9.82 1.46
N LEU A 38 -0.28 8.79 0.82
CA LEU A 38 -0.38 7.42 1.29
C LEU A 38 0.56 7.17 2.48
N VAL A 39 1.75 7.77 2.51
CA VAL A 39 2.67 7.72 3.67
C VAL A 39 2.01 8.31 4.91
N ASP A 40 1.47 9.54 4.78
CA ASP A 40 0.77 10.25 5.85
C ASP A 40 -0.48 9.47 6.28
N THR A 41 -1.09 8.68 5.39
CA THR A 41 -2.18 7.77 5.75
C THR A 41 -1.69 6.57 6.58
N VAL A 42 -0.64 5.86 6.13
CA VAL A 42 -0.22 4.60 6.76
C VAL A 42 0.51 4.78 8.10
N VAL A 43 0.98 5.98 8.41
CA VAL A 43 1.67 6.30 9.68
C VAL A 43 0.75 6.20 10.89
N HIS A 44 -0.57 6.34 10.68
CA HIS A 44 -1.56 6.29 11.75
C HIS A 44 -1.86 4.87 12.25
N PHE A 45 -1.49 3.84 11.49
CA PHE A 45 -1.66 2.46 11.91
C PHE A 45 -0.46 2.01 12.77
N PRO A 46 -0.67 1.30 13.89
CA PRO A 46 0.43 0.69 14.64
C PRO A 46 1.31 -0.24 13.78
N LEU A 47 2.57 -0.42 14.16
CA LEU A 47 3.49 -1.36 13.49
C LEU A 47 3.04 -2.83 13.62
N SER A 48 2.24 -3.15 14.63
CA SER A 48 1.65 -4.48 14.82
C SER A 48 0.48 -4.78 13.88
N VAL A 49 -0.08 -3.77 13.20
CA VAL A 49 -1.13 -4.00 12.20
C VAL A 49 -0.52 -4.64 10.96
N GLU A 50 -0.97 -5.85 10.64
CA GLU A 50 -0.46 -6.62 9.50
C GLU A 50 -1.20 -6.30 8.22
N GLU A 51 -2.52 -6.12 8.30
CA GLU A 51 -3.40 -5.93 7.15
C GLU A 51 -4.30 -4.71 7.32
N VAL A 52 -4.60 -4.09 6.18
CA VAL A 52 -5.60 -3.03 6.07
C VAL A 52 -6.64 -3.40 5.03
N THR A 53 -7.87 -2.94 5.25
CA THR A 53 -8.95 -3.01 4.28
C THR A 53 -9.16 -1.62 3.68
N VAL A 54 -9.19 -1.53 2.36
CA VAL A 54 -9.54 -0.34 1.59
C VAL A 54 -10.92 -0.50 0.96
N THR A 55 -11.79 0.47 1.18
CA THR A 55 -13.10 0.58 0.52
C THR A 55 -13.20 1.90 -0.22
N VAL A 56 -13.99 1.94 -1.30
CA VAL A 56 -14.08 3.12 -2.17
C VAL A 56 -15.51 3.43 -2.60
N SER A 57 -15.83 4.72 -2.63
CA SER A 57 -16.98 5.31 -3.33
C SER A 57 -16.47 6.15 -4.51
N ASP A 58 -17.37 6.80 -5.24
CA ASP A 58 -16.98 7.71 -6.33
C ASP A 58 -16.19 8.93 -5.84
N GLU A 59 -16.36 9.31 -4.57
CA GLU A 59 -15.79 10.55 -4.03
C GLU A 59 -14.75 10.32 -2.93
N ARG A 60 -14.64 9.11 -2.39
CA ARG A 60 -13.85 8.84 -1.18
C ARG A 60 -13.21 7.46 -1.16
N MET A 61 -12.06 7.37 -0.51
CA MET A 61 -11.40 6.13 -0.13
C MET A 61 -11.33 6.04 1.40
N TRP A 62 -11.67 4.88 1.97
CA TRP A 62 -11.47 4.60 3.38
C TRP A 62 -10.41 3.52 3.54
N VAL A 63 -9.47 3.74 4.46
CA VAL A 63 -8.43 2.78 4.82
C VAL A 63 -8.61 2.45 6.30
N ARG A 64 -8.84 1.18 6.64
CA ARG A 64 -8.99 0.72 8.02
C ARG A 64 -8.09 -0.46 8.34
N ASN A 65 -7.72 -0.67 9.60
CA ASN A 65 -7.06 -1.92 9.99
C ASN A 65 -8.04 -3.09 9.85
N HIS A 66 -7.55 -4.21 9.31
CA HIS A 66 -8.31 -5.43 9.26
C HIS A 66 -8.27 -6.13 10.63
N VAL A 67 -9.40 -6.71 11.05
CA VAL A 67 -9.50 -7.55 12.24
C VAL A 67 -10.11 -8.87 11.78
N GLU A 68 -9.31 -9.93 11.82
CA GLU A 68 -9.67 -11.25 11.28
C GLU A 68 -10.75 -11.95 12.13
N ASP A 69 -10.65 -11.84 13.46
CA ASP A 69 -11.61 -12.42 14.40
C ASP A 69 -12.69 -11.40 14.80
N GLU A 70 -13.93 -11.68 14.39
CA GLU A 70 -15.12 -10.91 14.77
C GLU A 70 -15.31 -10.82 16.30
N ALA A 71 -14.90 -11.84 17.07
CA ALA A 71 -14.97 -11.79 18.53
C ALA A 71 -13.99 -10.77 19.13
N GLU A 72 -12.80 -10.67 18.55
CA GLU A 72 -11.76 -9.69 18.92
C GLU A 72 -12.10 -8.27 18.44
N ARG A 73 -12.93 -8.12 17.42
CA ARG A 73 -13.33 -6.81 16.86
C ARG A 73 -13.90 -5.85 17.89
N SER A 74 -14.63 -6.36 18.89
CA SER A 74 -15.18 -5.54 19.98
C SER A 74 -14.13 -5.00 20.96
N ARG A 75 -12.93 -5.60 20.97
CA ARG A 75 -11.81 -5.28 21.87
C ARG A 75 -10.64 -4.65 21.13
N ALA A 76 -10.56 -4.83 19.82
CA ALA A 76 -9.53 -4.27 18.98
C ALA A 76 -9.72 -2.75 18.82
N MET A 77 -8.61 -2.02 18.87
CA MET A 77 -8.60 -0.61 18.47
C MET A 77 -8.80 -0.53 16.96
N LEU A 78 -9.85 0.17 16.52
CA LEU A 78 -10.12 0.40 15.11
C LEU A 78 -9.62 1.80 14.71
N THR A 79 -8.75 1.83 13.71
CA THR A 79 -8.25 3.02 13.04
C THR A 79 -8.85 3.05 11.65
N GLU A 80 -9.41 4.19 11.26
CA GLU A 80 -9.96 4.42 9.93
C GLU A 80 -9.58 5.83 9.47
N LEU A 81 -9.09 5.93 8.23
CA LEU A 81 -8.82 7.20 7.57
C LEU A 81 -9.72 7.31 6.35
N CYS A 82 -10.19 8.53 6.09
CA CYS A 82 -11.01 8.85 4.93
C CYS A 82 -10.29 9.89 4.09
N LEU A 83 -9.99 9.54 2.85
CA LEU A 83 -9.36 10.38 1.85
C LEU A 83 -10.41 10.81 0.83
N ALA A 84 -10.48 12.10 0.54
CA ALA A 84 -11.32 12.64 -0.51
C ALA A 84 -10.66 12.48 -1.88
N SER A 85 -11.48 12.27 -2.90
CA SER A 85 -11.02 12.05 -4.28
C SER A 85 -10.20 13.21 -4.86
N ASP A 86 -10.40 14.44 -4.38
CA ASP A 86 -9.66 15.64 -4.79
C ASP A 86 -8.26 15.75 -4.17
N GLU A 87 -7.92 14.87 -3.21
CA GLU A 87 -6.55 14.70 -2.70
C GLU A 87 -5.68 13.87 -3.66
N PHE A 88 -6.28 13.21 -4.64
CA PHE A 88 -5.60 12.35 -5.62
C PHE A 88 -5.40 13.09 -6.95
N ASP A 89 -4.28 12.82 -7.63
CA ASP A 89 -4.04 13.27 -9.01
C ASP A 89 -4.99 12.57 -10.00
N HIS A 90 -5.39 11.34 -9.69
CA HIS A 90 -6.35 10.57 -10.44
C HIS A 90 -7.14 9.65 -9.52
N PHE A 91 -8.47 9.71 -9.59
CA PHE A 91 -9.37 8.88 -8.81
C PHE A 91 -10.46 8.33 -9.72
N ALA A 92 -10.32 7.08 -10.15
CA ALA A 92 -11.27 6.41 -11.02
C ALA A 92 -11.79 5.13 -10.38
N VAL A 93 -13.09 5.10 -10.08
CA VAL A 93 -13.80 3.95 -9.55
C VAL A 93 -14.80 3.47 -10.59
N LYS A 94 -14.70 2.20 -11.01
CA LYS A 94 -15.73 1.54 -11.83
C LYS A 94 -16.52 0.50 -11.05
N ALA A 95 -15.99 0.06 -9.90
CA ALA A 95 -16.67 -0.87 -9.01
C ALA A 95 -16.35 -0.57 -7.55
N HIS A 96 -17.37 -0.55 -6.69
CA HIS A 96 -17.21 -0.35 -5.25
C HIS A 96 -16.72 -1.63 -4.57
N HIS A 97 -15.44 -1.93 -4.76
CA HIS A 97 -14.79 -3.09 -4.15
C HIS A 97 -14.20 -2.75 -2.79
N SER A 98 -14.18 -3.76 -1.92
CA SER A 98 -13.41 -3.79 -0.69
C SER A 98 -12.24 -4.74 -0.89
N ILE A 99 -11.01 -4.28 -0.63
CA ILE A 99 -9.81 -5.11 -0.73
C ILE A 99 -9.06 -5.11 0.60
N THR A 100 -8.60 -6.28 1.03
CA THR A 100 -7.71 -6.41 2.20
C THR A 100 -6.35 -6.86 1.72
N PHE A 101 -5.27 -6.25 2.23
CA PHE A 101 -3.90 -6.58 1.84
C PHE A 101 -2.89 -6.23 2.94
N CYS A 102 -1.66 -6.75 2.77
CA CYS A 102 -0.55 -6.59 3.70
C CYS A 102 -0.06 -5.13 3.80
N LEU A 103 -0.23 -4.51 4.96
CA LEU A 103 0.24 -3.16 5.26
C LEU A 103 1.78 -3.10 5.32
N LYS A 104 2.44 -4.19 5.76
CA LYS A 104 3.91 -4.24 5.85
C LYS A 104 4.56 -4.13 4.47
N GLU A 105 4.01 -4.80 3.47
CA GLU A 105 4.48 -4.73 2.08
C GLU A 105 4.22 -3.36 1.46
N LEU A 106 3.02 -2.78 1.68
CA LEU A 106 2.71 -1.42 1.23
C LEU A 106 3.68 -0.40 1.84
N ARG A 107 3.98 -0.50 3.13
CA ARG A 107 4.97 0.37 3.80
C ARG A 107 6.35 0.26 3.15
N GLY A 108 6.79 -0.95 2.80
CA GLY A 108 8.05 -1.16 2.09
C GLY A 108 8.10 -0.45 0.73
N LEU A 109 7.00 -0.52 -0.03
CA LEU A 109 6.88 0.18 -1.30
C LEU A 109 6.88 1.72 -1.12
N LEU A 110 6.10 2.22 -0.15
CA LEU A 110 5.98 3.65 0.11
C LEU A 110 7.27 4.28 0.62
N ALA A 111 8.06 3.55 1.42
CA ALA A 111 9.37 4.02 1.88
C ALA A 111 10.32 4.35 0.72
N PHE A 112 10.25 3.58 -0.38
CA PHE A 112 11.00 3.89 -1.60
C PHE A 112 10.35 5.04 -2.39
N ALA A 113 9.02 5.08 -2.49
CA ALA A 113 8.32 6.09 -3.29
C ALA A 113 8.40 7.52 -2.70
N GLU A 114 8.65 7.66 -1.40
CA GLU A 114 8.89 8.95 -0.74
C GLU A 114 10.33 9.48 -0.91
N SER A 115 11.28 8.60 -1.28
CA SER A 115 12.72 8.89 -1.32
C SER A 115 13.15 9.88 -2.41
#